data_AF-A0A4Q1KTG5-F1
#
_entry.id   AF-A0A4Q1KTG5-F1
#
_cell.length_a   1.000
_cell.length_b   1.000
_cell.length_c   1.000
_cell.angle_alpha   90.00
_cell.angle_beta   90.00
_cell.angle_gamma   90.00
#
_symmetry.space_group_name_H-M   'P 1'
#
loop_
_entity.id
_entity.type
_entity.pdbx_description
1 polymer ?
#
loop_
_entity_poly.entity_id
_entity_poly.type
_entity_poly.pdbx_seq_one_letter_code
_entity_poly.pdbx_strand_id
1 'polypeptide(L)' 'MHLDHAFRPSTDEIRSAILWALDHDRAALVEHRASAHLNLRSPVRRAADARIVRRWLEASAVSSVMTSSLAMAA' A
#
# COMPACT_ATOMS: atom_id res chain seq x y z
N MET A 1 10.93 19.34 0.73
CA MET A 1 11.20 17.96 1.20
C MET A 1 10.11 17.59 2.18
N HIS A 2 9.06 16.89 1.73
CA HIS A 2 7.98 16.44 2.62
C HIS A 2 8.52 15.22 3.39
N LEU A 3 8.51 15.28 4.71
CA LEU A 3 9.06 14.23 5.57
C LEU A 3 8.10 13.03 5.56
N ASP A 4 8.20 12.18 4.53
CA ASP A 4 7.63 10.82 4.51
C ASP A 4 8.33 9.88 5.54
N HIS A 5 9.06 10.43 6.51
CA HIS A 5 9.99 9.72 7.39
C HIS A 5 9.34 8.89 8.51
N ALA A 6 8.02 9.01 8.73
CA ALA A 6 7.36 8.30 9.82
C ALA A 6 6.35 7.22 9.37
N PHE A 7 6.08 7.05 8.07
CA PHE A 7 5.17 6.01 7.64
C PHE A 7 5.87 4.64 7.69
N ARG A 8 5.63 3.92 8.79
CA ARG A 8 6.18 2.58 9.04
C ARG A 8 5.02 1.59 9.16
N PRO A 9 4.61 0.97 8.05
CA PRO A 9 3.54 -0.02 8.11
C PRO A 9 3.96 -1.24 8.92
N SER A 10 2.99 -1.81 9.61
CA SER A 10 3.10 -3.10 10.29
C SER A 10 3.20 -4.25 9.30
N THR A 11 3.68 -5.41 9.77
CA THR A 11 3.74 -6.64 8.96
C THR A 11 2.37 -7.05 8.42
N ASP A 12 1.31 -6.84 9.20
CA ASP A 12 -0.06 -7.23 8.81
C ASP A 12 -0.63 -6.27 7.75
N GLU A 13 -0.33 -4.98 7.83
CA GLU A 13 -0.66 -4.01 6.76
C GLU A 13 0.09 -4.34 5.47
N ILE A 14 1.39 -4.67 5.56
CA ILE A 14 2.18 -5.09 4.39
C ILE A 14 1.58 -6.35 3.77
N ARG A 15 1.23 -7.35 4.58
CA ARG A 15 0.59 -8.59 4.09
C ARG A 15 -0.72 -8.29 3.39
N SER A 16 -1.57 -7.46 3.98
CA SER A 16 -2.86 -7.09 3.43
C SER A 16 -2.71 -6.33 2.12
N ALA A 17 -1.77 -5.39 2.04
CA ALA A 17 -1.47 -4.64 0.82
C ALA A 17 -0.92 -5.54 -0.29
N ILE A 18 -0.10 -6.55 0.03
CA ILE A 18 0.38 -7.54 -0.95
C ILE A 18 -0.79 -8.36 -1.50
N LEU A 19 -1.68 -8.84 -0.63
CA LEU A 19 -2.86 -9.60 -1.05
C LEU A 19 -3.78 -8.75 -1.94
N TRP A 20 -4.04 -7.51 -1.56
CA TRP A 20 -4.80 -6.58 -2.38
C TRP A 20 -4.13 -6.35 -3.76
N ALA A 21 -2.81 -6.16 -3.78
CA ALA A 21 -2.06 -5.87 -5.01
C ALA A 21 -2.01 -7.06 -5.99
N LEU A 22 -2.13 -8.30 -5.50
CA LEU A 22 -2.27 -9.48 -6.38
C LEU A 22 -3.49 -9.36 -7.30
N ASP A 23 -4.59 -8.79 -6.78
CA ASP A 23 -5.86 -8.71 -7.49
C ASP A 23 -6.07 -7.36 -8.19
N HIS A 24 -5.48 -6.26 -7.68
CA HIS A 24 -5.85 -4.89 -8.08
C HIS A 24 -4.71 -4.03 -8.63
N ASP A 25 -3.45 -4.24 -8.20
CA ASP A 25 -2.32 -3.39 -8.60
C ASP A 25 -1.04 -4.23 -8.81
N ARG A 26 -1.01 -4.90 -9.97
CA ARG A 26 0.15 -5.71 -10.40
C ARG A 26 1.43 -4.88 -10.50
N ALA A 27 1.34 -3.59 -10.83
CA ALA A 27 2.51 -2.73 -10.95
C ALA A 27 3.16 -2.51 -9.58
N ALA A 28 2.36 -2.18 -8.56
CA ALA A 28 2.84 -2.07 -7.19
C ALA A 28 3.44 -3.37 -6.67
N LEU A 29 2.86 -4.53 -7.03
CA LEU A 29 3.40 -5.83 -6.64
C LEU A 29 4.77 -6.12 -7.28
N VAL A 30 4.94 -5.83 -8.57
CA VAL A 30 6.23 -6.02 -9.27
C VAL A 30 7.31 -5.12 -8.67
N GLU A 31 6.98 -3.85 -8.42
CA GLU A 31 7.87 -2.88 -7.78
C GLU A 31 8.31 -3.34 -6.38
N HIS A 32 7.37 -3.84 -5.57
CA HIS A 32 7.68 -4.39 -4.25
C HIS A 32 8.62 -5.59 -4.34
N ARG A 33 8.32 -6.55 -5.23
CA ARG A 33 9.12 -7.78 -5.41
C ARG A 33 10.56 -7.50 -5.83
N ALA A 34 10.81 -6.43 -6.59
CA ALA A 34 12.17 -6.03 -6.96
C ALA A 34 13.08 -5.79 -5.74
N SER A 35 12.50 -5.45 -4.59
CA SER A 35 13.22 -5.19 -3.33
C SER A 35 13.02 -6.26 -2.25
N ALA A 36 12.16 -7.26 -2.48
CA ALA A 36 11.75 -8.24 -1.47
C ALA A 36 12.90 -9.17 -1.03
N HIS A 37 13.92 -9.36 -1.87
CA HIS A 37 15.12 -10.14 -1.55
C HIS A 37 16.06 -9.44 -0.56
N LEU A 38 15.84 -8.15 -0.29
CA LEU A 38 16.65 -7.38 0.63
C LEU A 38 16.27 -7.66 2.09
N ASN A 39 17.24 -7.47 2.99
CA ASN A 39 17.03 -7.57 4.43
C ASN A 39 15.89 -6.63 4.90
N LEU A 40 15.10 -7.06 5.89
CA LEU A 40 14.04 -6.28 6.55
C LEU A 40 14.47 -4.90 7.06
N ARG A 41 15.75 -4.72 7.39
CA ARG A 41 16.30 -3.44 7.84
C ARG A 41 16.76 -2.53 6.69
N SER A 42 16.74 -3.03 5.46
CA SER A 42 17.11 -2.26 4.27
C SER A 42 16.20 -1.04 4.12
N PRO A 43 16.77 0.18 4.03
CA PRO A 43 15.99 1.39 3.76
C PRO A 43 15.19 1.28 2.45
N VAL A 44 15.77 0.62 1.44
CA VAL A 44 15.12 0.40 0.13
C VAL A 44 13.89 -0.47 0.28
N ARG A 45 13.99 -1.57 1.02
CA ARG A 45 12.85 -2.45 1.27
C ARG A 45 11.76 -1.74 2.07
N ARG A 46 12.13 -1.02 3.14
CA ARG A 46 11.16 -0.25 3.94
C ARG A 46 10.41 0.80 3.10
N ALA A 47 11.10 1.46 2.18
CA ALA A 47 10.47 2.41 1.27
C ALA A 47 9.52 1.74 0.25
N ALA A 48 9.79 0.49 -0.14
CA ALA A 48 8.89 -0.29 -0.98
C ALA A 48 7.66 -0.79 -0.19
N ASP A 49 7.88 -1.29 1.03
CA ASP A 49 6.80 -1.68 1.96
C ASP A 49 5.85 -0.50 2.25
N ALA A 50 6.40 0.68 2.52
CA ALA A 50 5.62 1.91 2.70
C ALA A 50 4.79 2.28 1.46
N ARG A 51 5.38 2.17 0.26
CA ARG A 51 4.68 2.53 -0.99
C ARG A 51 3.51 1.60 -1.29
N ILE A 52 3.70 0.29 -1.18
CA ILE A 52 2.62 -0.67 -1.49
C ILE A 52 1.45 -0.51 -0.51
N VAL A 53 1.73 -0.27 0.78
CA VAL A 53 0.68 -0.01 1.77
C VAL A 53 -0.03 1.31 1.51
N ARG A 54 0.70 2.38 1.19
CA ARG A 54 0.09 3.68 0.88
C ARG A 54 -0.88 3.58 -0.31
N ARG A 55 -0.49 2.90 -1.39
CA ARG A 55 -1.37 2.67 -2.56
C ARG A 55 -2.64 1.91 -2.20
N TRP A 56 -2.50 0.86 -1.39
CA TRP A 56 -3.65 0.09 -0.91
C TRP A 56 -4.61 0.95 -0.08
N LEU A 57 -4.09 1.75 0.85
CA LEU A 57 -4.89 2.64 1.69
C LEU A 57 -5.59 3.73 0.86
N GLU A 58 -4.88 4.34 -0.09
CA GLU A 58 -5.45 5.34 -1.01
C GLU A 58 -6.60 4.74 -1.83
N ALA A 59 -6.40 3.55 -2.42
CA ALA A 59 -7.45 2.87 -3.17
C ALA A 59 -8.66 2.48 -2.29
N SER A 60 -8.40 2.02 -1.07
CA SER A 60 -9.44 1.62 -0.13
C SER A 60 -10.24 2.82 0.40
N ALA A 61 -9.59 3.95 0.61
CA ALA A 61 -10.25 5.21 0.97
C ALA A 61 -11.16 5.71 -0.15
N VAL A 62 -10.70 5.66 -1.41
CA VAL A 62 -11.54 6.03 -2.58
C VAL A 62 -12.76 5.12 -2.69
N SER A 63 -12.59 3.81 -2.53
CA SER A 63 -13.70 2.85 -2.56
C SER A 63 -14.75 3.13 -1.48
N SER A 64 -14.31 3.52 -0.27
CA SER A 64 -15.20 3.88 0.84
C SER A 64 -16.00 5.15 0.56
N VAL A 65 -15.36 6.19 0.00
CA VAL A 65 -16.01 7.46 -0.35
C VAL A 65 -17.04 7.29 -1.48
N MET A 66 -16.72 6.50 -2.51
CA MET A 66 -17.66 6.23 -3.61
C MET A 66 -18.89 5.44 -3.13
N THR A 67 -18.69 4.45 -2.26
CA THR A 67 -19.80 3.68 -1.67
C THR A 67 -20.72 4.56 -0.83
N SER A 68 -20.15 5.43 0.00
CA SER A 68 -20.91 6.36 0.86
C SER A 68 -21.70 7.40 0.04
N SER A 69 -21.12 7.89 -1.06
CA SER A 69 -21.77 8.87 -1.93
C SER A 69 -22.95 8.29 -2.72
N LEU A 70 -22.88 7.01 -3.11
CA LEU A 70 -24.00 6.31 -3.74
C LEU A 70 -25.15 6.03 -2.76
N ALA A 71 -24.86 5.75 -1.48
CA ALA A 71 -25.87 5.49 -0.46
C ALA A 71 -26.68 6.72 -0.03
N MET A 72 -26.12 7.94 -0.11
CA MET A 72 -26.83 9.19 0.22
C MET A 72 -27.71 9.73 -0.91
N ALA A 73 -27.58 9.21 -2.13
CA ALA A 73 -28.32 9.66 -3.31
C ALA A 73 -29.58 8.83 -3.62
N ALA A 74 -29.92 7.86 -2.77
CA ALA A 74 -31.08 6.97 -2.87
C ALA A 74 -32.13 7.33 -1.83
#